data_AF-A0A2D0AN06-F1
#
_entry.id   AF-A0A2D0AN06-F1
#
_cell.length_a   1.000
_cell.length_b   1.000
_cell.length_c   1.000
_cell.angle_alpha   90.00
_cell.angle_beta   90.00
_cell.angle_gamma   90.00
#
_symmetry.space_group_name_H-M   'P 1'
#
loop_
_entity.id
_entity.type
_entity.pdbx_description
1 polymer ?
#
loop_
_entity_poly.entity_id
_entity_poly.type
_entity_poly.pdbx_seq_one_letter_code
_entity_poly.pdbx_strand_id
1 'polypeptide(L)'
;MGSLTSLDIAVLALVGGFAVLGFMRGLVQEVVSLLAWILAIAAVRFFHPVVTDFVSDWVGTEGGAAMLAFVLLFGGVFILTKWGGRAMGQRSRASIVGGFDRGLGAGFGAVKGLIVATIGFMIATLLYDIGYGNAQRPAWLTDSRSYPALSATSQAMSKVIADRRAEARAAEADAARQNAGGQ
;
A
#
# COMPACT_ATOMS: atom_id res chain seq x y z
N MET A 1 6.50 0.20 -36.04
CA MET A 1 6.90 0.26 -34.62
C MET A 1 5.97 1.26 -33.94
N GLY A 2 5.05 0.80 -33.08
CA GLY A 2 4.03 1.67 -32.46
C GLY A 2 4.65 2.67 -31.48
N SER A 3 4.23 3.93 -31.57
CA SER A 3 4.62 5.02 -30.65
C SER A 3 4.15 4.75 -29.22
N LEU A 4 4.93 5.15 -28.21
CA LEU A 4 4.54 5.06 -26.81
C LEU A 4 3.32 5.93 -26.54
N THR A 5 2.30 5.37 -25.88
CA THR A 5 1.13 6.12 -25.44
C THR A 5 1.47 6.99 -24.21
N SER A 6 0.63 7.98 -23.90
CA SER A 6 0.77 8.79 -22.69
C SER A 6 0.76 7.94 -21.41
N LEU A 7 0.01 6.83 -21.41
CA LEU A 7 0.00 5.85 -20.33
C LEU A 7 1.34 5.13 -20.22
N ASP A 8 1.91 4.69 -21.34
CA ASP A 8 3.22 3.99 -21.34
C ASP A 8 4.32 4.93 -20.79
N ILE A 9 4.29 6.21 -21.16
CA ILE A 9 5.23 7.22 -20.64
C ILE A 9 5.04 7.41 -19.13
N ALA A 10 3.80 7.52 -18.66
CA ALA A 10 3.51 7.69 -17.23
C ALA A 10 3.97 6.48 -16.41
N VAL A 11 3.70 5.26 -16.89
CA VAL A 11 4.13 4.02 -16.23
C VAL A 11 5.65 3.93 -16.20
N LEU A 12 6.34 4.21 -17.32
CA LEU A 12 7.80 4.20 -17.38
C LEU A 12 8.41 5.25 -16.45
N ALA A 13 7.84 6.45 -16.39
CA ALA A 13 8.30 7.51 -15.49
C ALA A 13 8.13 7.12 -14.02
N LEU A 14 7.00 6.51 -13.65
CA LEU A 14 6.77 6.03 -12.29
C LEU A 14 7.71 4.87 -11.94
N VAL A 15 7.73 3.81 -12.74
CA VAL A 15 8.58 2.64 -12.50
C VAL A 15 10.05 3.04 -12.46
N GLY A 16 10.52 3.81 -13.45
CA GLY A 16 11.89 4.30 -13.51
C GLY A 16 12.23 5.24 -12.35
N GLY A 17 11.34 6.18 -12.03
CA GLY A 17 11.51 7.11 -10.91
C GLY A 17 11.61 6.39 -9.57
N PHE A 18 10.70 5.45 -9.29
CA PHE A 18 10.78 4.65 -8.08
C PHE A 18 11.97 3.70 -8.06
N ALA A 19 12.42 3.18 -9.21
CA ALA A 19 13.65 2.40 -9.30
C ALA A 19 14.88 3.23 -8.94
N VAL A 20 14.97 4.48 -9.43
CA VAL A 20 16.05 5.41 -9.06
C VAL A 20 15.99 5.74 -7.57
N LEU A 21 14.81 6.05 -7.03
CA LEU A 21 14.64 6.30 -5.60
C LEU A 21 15.03 5.09 -4.74
N GLY A 22 14.68 3.88 -5.20
CA GLY A 22 15.05 2.62 -4.57
C GLY A 22 16.55 2.36 -4.63
N PHE A 23 17.21 2.69 -5.74
CA PHE A 23 18.67 2.63 -5.87
C PHE A 23 19.37 3.59 -4.90
N MET A 24 18.88 4.83 -4.78
CA MET A 24 19.43 5.83 -3.85
C MET A 24 19.28 5.42 -2.39
N ARG A 25 18.17 4.75 -2.04
CA ARG A 25 17.87 4.32 -0.67
C ARG A 25 18.46 2.96 -0.30
N GLY A 26 18.63 2.05 -1.26
CA GLY A 26 19.03 0.66 -1.02
C GLY A 26 17.91 -0.23 -0.48
N LEU A 27 18.06 -1.54 -0.65
CA LEU A 27 17.07 -2.54 -0.24
C LEU A 27 16.83 -2.51 1.28
N VAL A 28 17.89 -2.44 2.09
CA VAL A 28 17.78 -2.45 3.56
C VAL A 28 16.85 -1.35 4.04
N GLN A 29 17.02 -0.14 3.52
CA GLN A 29 16.21 1.01 3.93
C GLN A 29 14.76 0.87 3.48
N GLU A 30 14.53 0.29 2.30
CA GLU A 30 13.19 0.02 1.77
C GLU A 30 12.46 -1.05 2.61
N VAL A 31 13.14 -2.15 2.98
CA VAL A 31 12.59 -3.20 3.84
C VAL A 31 12.31 -2.67 5.25
N VAL A 32 13.24 -1.92 5.86
CA VAL A 32 13.00 -1.32 7.18
C VAL A 32 11.85 -0.32 7.13
N SER A 33 11.67 0.40 6.01
CA SER A 33 10.51 1.29 5.86
C SER A 33 9.19 0.52 5.83
N LEU A 34 9.14 -0.69 5.28
CA LEU A 34 7.94 -1.54 5.36
C LEU A 34 7.75 -2.10 6.77
N LEU A 35 8.83 -2.57 7.40
CA LEU A 35 8.80 -3.07 8.77
C LEU A 35 8.32 -1.98 9.75
N ALA A 36 8.68 -0.71 9.53
CA ALA A 36 8.20 0.40 10.35
C ALA A 36 6.66 0.51 10.36
N TRP A 37 6.00 0.29 9.21
CA TRP A 37 4.53 0.24 9.16
C TRP A 37 3.98 -0.95 9.93
N ILE A 38 4.54 -2.14 9.71
CA ILE A 38 4.09 -3.37 10.38
C ILE A 38 4.24 -3.24 11.89
N LEU A 39 5.40 -2.79 12.37
CA LEU A 39 5.68 -2.60 13.79
C LEU A 39 4.81 -1.51 14.41
N ALA A 40 4.57 -0.40 13.71
CA ALA A 40 3.68 0.66 14.21
C ALA A 40 2.23 0.16 14.34
N ILE A 41 1.72 -0.57 13.34
CA ILE A 41 0.38 -1.16 13.40
C ILE A 41 0.29 -2.22 14.51
N ALA A 42 1.30 -3.08 14.64
CA ALA A 42 1.37 -4.06 15.72
C ALA A 42 1.40 -3.36 17.09
N ALA A 43 2.18 -2.30 17.23
CA ALA A 43 2.26 -1.55 18.47
C ALA A 43 0.90 -0.96 18.87
N VAL A 44 0.18 -0.34 17.93
CA VAL A 44 -1.20 0.10 18.16
C VAL A 44 -2.08 -1.10 18.52
N ARG A 45 -2.04 -2.19 17.75
CA ARG A 45 -2.92 -3.35 17.96
C ARG A 45 -2.78 -4.00 19.34
N PHE A 46 -1.58 -4.00 19.92
CA PHE A 46 -1.30 -4.67 21.20
C PHE A 46 -1.26 -3.72 22.40
N PHE A 47 -0.79 -2.48 22.23
CA PHE A 47 -0.55 -1.56 23.34
C PHE A 47 -1.55 -0.40 23.40
N HIS A 48 -2.46 -0.26 22.43
CA HIS A 48 -3.39 0.87 22.40
C HIS A 48 -4.27 0.99 23.65
N PRO A 49 -4.90 -0.08 24.19
CA PRO A 49 -5.67 0.04 25.43
C PRO A 49 -4.82 0.48 26.62
N VAL A 50 -3.65 -0.17 26.81
CA VAL A 50 -2.73 0.12 27.92
C VAL A 50 -2.24 1.57 27.90
N VAL A 51 -1.87 2.07 26.72
CA VAL A 51 -1.40 3.46 26.59
C VAL A 51 -2.56 4.44 26.71
N THR A 52 -3.75 4.10 26.21
CA THR A 52 -4.95 4.93 26.36
C THR A 52 -5.30 5.12 27.83
N ASP A 53 -5.31 4.05 28.60
CA ASP A 53 -5.56 4.11 30.04
C ASP A 53 -4.50 4.94 30.75
N PHE A 54 -3.22 4.76 30.39
CA PHE A 54 -2.11 5.52 30.97
C PHE A 54 -2.21 7.03 30.73
N VAL A 55 -2.68 7.46 29.55
CA VAL A 55 -2.83 8.88 29.23
C VAL A 55 -4.22 9.44 29.55
N SER A 56 -5.16 8.59 29.99
CA SER A 56 -6.55 8.98 30.25
C SER A 56 -6.67 10.08 31.31
N ASP A 57 -5.89 9.96 32.39
CA ASP A 57 -5.84 10.92 33.49
C ASP A 57 -5.32 12.30 33.06
N TRP A 58 -4.49 12.37 32.02
CA TRP A 58 -3.88 13.62 31.56
C TRP A 58 -4.74 14.35 30.54
N VAL A 59 -5.49 13.61 29.72
CA VAL A 59 -6.32 14.18 28.64
C VAL A 59 -7.74 14.49 29.12
N GLY A 60 -8.24 13.77 30.12
CA GLY A 60 -9.55 13.99 30.73
C GLY A 60 -10.75 13.60 29.86
N THR A 61 -10.53 13.12 28.62
CA THR A 61 -11.57 12.59 27.72
C THR A 61 -11.13 11.27 27.12
N GLU A 62 -12.04 10.30 27.04
CA GLU A 62 -11.77 8.96 26.53
C GLU A 62 -11.34 8.99 25.05
N GLY A 63 -12.05 9.77 24.21
CA GLY A 63 -11.72 9.92 22.80
C GLY A 63 -10.37 10.63 22.57
N GLY A 64 -10.05 11.65 23.38
CA GLY A 64 -8.76 12.35 23.30
C GLY A 64 -7.60 11.46 23.71
N ALA A 65 -7.77 10.68 24.79
CA ALA A 65 -6.79 9.73 25.27
C ALA A 65 -6.50 8.64 24.22
N ALA A 66 -7.54 8.07 23.61
CA ALA A 66 -7.41 7.07 22.56
C ALA A 66 -6.67 7.61 21.32
N MET A 67 -6.96 8.85 20.92
CA MET A 67 -6.26 9.51 19.82
C MET A 67 -4.79 9.79 20.14
N LEU A 68 -4.50 10.29 21.35
CA LEU A 68 -3.14 10.53 21.79
C LEU A 68 -2.33 9.23 21.85
N ALA A 69 -2.90 8.17 22.42
CA ALA A 69 -2.29 6.85 22.47
C ALA A 69 -1.97 6.31 21.07
N PHE A 70 -2.89 6.47 20.11
CA PHE A 70 -2.66 6.12 18.72
C PHE A 70 -1.47 6.89 18.13
N VAL A 71 -1.43 8.22 18.29
CA VAL A 71 -0.34 9.05 17.76
C VAL A 71 1.00 8.69 18.40
N LEU A 72 1.04 8.46 19.71
CA LEU A 72 2.26 8.08 20.42
C LEU A 72 2.78 6.72 19.97
N LEU A 73 1.92 5.71 19.91
CA LEU A 73 2.31 4.36 19.50
C LEU A 73 2.69 4.31 18.03
N PHE A 74 1.80 4.76 17.15
CA PHE A 74 2.03 4.70 15.72
C PHE A 74 3.20 5.61 15.33
N GLY A 75 3.14 6.89 15.71
CA GLY A 75 4.16 7.89 15.37
C GLY A 75 5.50 7.58 16.03
N GLY A 76 5.50 7.26 17.32
CA GLY A 76 6.72 6.93 18.07
C GLY A 76 7.45 5.73 17.47
N VAL A 77 6.77 4.60 17.34
CA VAL A 77 7.37 3.37 16.79
C VAL A 77 7.81 3.59 15.34
N PHE A 78 6.98 4.21 14.51
CA PHE A 78 7.31 4.46 13.11
C PHE A 78 8.57 5.32 12.96
N ILE A 79 8.68 6.42 13.72
CA ILE A 79 9.84 7.32 13.69
C ILE A 79 11.09 6.61 14.20
N LEU A 80 11.00 5.91 15.33
CA LEU A 80 12.11 5.15 15.93
C LEU A 80 12.65 4.10 14.95
N THR A 81 11.76 3.27 14.38
CA THR A 81 12.17 2.24 13.42
C THR A 81 12.79 2.87 12.17
N LYS A 82 12.20 3.94 11.61
CA LYS A 82 12.79 4.62 10.45
C LYS A 82 14.13 5.26 10.73
N TRP A 83 14.31 5.82 11.92
CA TRP A 83 15.57 6.44 12.31
C TRP A 83 16.67 5.37 12.42
N GLY A 84 16.40 4.25 13.09
CA GLY A 84 17.31 3.10 13.14
C GLY A 84 17.62 2.52 11.75
N GLY A 85 16.60 2.41 10.89
CA GLY A 85 16.76 1.93 9.51
C GLY A 85 17.68 2.78 8.65
N ARG A 86 17.69 4.10 8.85
CA ARG A 86 18.62 4.99 8.12
C ARG A 86 20.07 4.71 8.50
N ALA A 87 20.36 4.53 9.78
CA ALA A 87 21.70 4.19 10.25
C ALA A 87 22.15 2.83 9.70
N MET A 88 21.27 1.82 9.71
CA MET A 88 21.56 0.50 9.13
C MET A 88 21.81 0.56 7.62
N GLY A 89 20.98 1.30 6.88
CA GLY A 89 21.16 1.48 5.44
C GLY A 89 22.48 2.15 5.07
N GLN A 90 22.91 3.17 5.84
CA GLN A 90 24.21 3.80 5.64
C GLN A 90 25.37 2.83 5.84
N ARG A 91 25.31 1.98 6.88
CA ARG A 91 26.33 0.95 7.15
C ARG A 91 26.38 -0.11 6.06
N SER A 92 25.21 -0.59 5.59
CA SER A 92 25.14 -1.58 4.50
C SER A 92 25.82 -1.06 3.24
N ARG A 93 25.55 0.19 2.86
CA ARG A 93 26.15 0.84 1.68
C ARG A 93 27.64 1.11 1.78
N ALA A 94 28.19 1.23 2.99
CA ALA A 94 29.62 1.44 3.22
C ALA A 94 30.44 0.13 3.10
N SER A 95 29.78 -1.03 3.02
CA SER A 95 30.42 -2.34 2.86
C SER A 95 30.63 -2.71 1.39
N ILE A 96 31.43 -3.76 1.14
CA ILE A 96 31.61 -4.39 -0.18
C ILE A 96 30.25 -4.80 -0.80
N VAL A 97 29.24 -5.09 0.03
CA VAL A 97 27.89 -5.48 -0.39
C VAL A 97 27.04 -4.28 -0.83
N GLY A 98 27.52 -3.05 -0.67
CA GLY A 98 26.75 -1.82 -0.94
C GLY A 98 26.26 -1.69 -2.38
N GLY A 99 26.99 -2.23 -3.37
CA GLY A 99 26.52 -2.28 -4.76
C GLY A 99 25.31 -3.19 -4.96
N PHE A 100 25.31 -4.36 -4.32
CA PHE A 100 24.19 -5.31 -4.33
C PHE A 100 22.96 -4.74 -3.62
N ASP A 101 23.13 -4.09 -2.46
CA ASP A 101 22.02 -3.44 -1.73
C ASP A 101 21.32 -2.38 -2.59
N ARG A 102 22.08 -1.58 -3.34
CA ARG A 102 21.52 -0.56 -4.25
C ARG A 102 20.83 -1.18 -5.46
N GLY A 103 21.43 -2.21 -6.07
CA GLY A 103 20.82 -2.92 -7.20
C GLY A 103 19.48 -3.58 -6.82
N LEU A 104 19.43 -4.27 -5.70
CA LEU A 104 18.18 -4.83 -5.16
C LEU A 104 17.19 -3.74 -4.75
N GLY A 105 17.69 -2.63 -4.20
CA GLY A 105 16.89 -1.43 -3.94
C GLY A 105 16.22 -0.89 -5.20
N ALA A 106 16.92 -0.88 -6.34
CA ALA A 106 16.35 -0.47 -7.62
C ALA A 106 15.24 -1.41 -8.08
N GLY A 107 15.45 -2.73 -7.98
CA GLY A 107 14.43 -3.74 -8.30
C GLY A 107 13.19 -3.61 -7.41
N PHE A 108 13.38 -3.47 -6.11
CA PHE A 108 12.28 -3.24 -5.16
C PHE A 108 11.54 -1.92 -5.44
N GLY A 109 12.27 -0.86 -5.77
CA GLY A 109 11.73 0.42 -6.22
C GLY A 109 10.88 0.26 -7.49
N ALA A 110 11.37 -0.45 -8.50
CA ALA A 110 10.62 -0.71 -9.73
C ALA A 110 9.28 -1.41 -9.46
N VAL A 111 9.28 -2.43 -8.60
CA VAL A 111 8.04 -3.14 -8.19
C VAL A 111 7.07 -2.17 -7.50
N LYS A 112 7.54 -1.33 -6.58
CA LYS A 112 6.72 -0.29 -5.96
C LYS A 112 6.17 0.71 -6.98
N GLY A 113 7.00 1.17 -7.91
CA GLY A 113 6.59 2.08 -8.96
C GLY A 113 5.50 1.48 -9.85
N LEU A 114 5.59 0.19 -10.14
CA LEU A 114 4.56 -0.54 -10.89
C LEU A 114 3.25 -0.63 -10.11
N ILE A 115 3.31 -0.94 -8.81
CA ILE A 115 2.12 -0.94 -7.93
C ILE A 115 1.47 0.45 -7.92
N VAL A 116 2.24 1.52 -7.73
CA VAL A 116 1.74 2.90 -7.71
C VAL A 116 1.14 3.27 -9.06
N ALA A 117 1.79 2.92 -10.17
CA ALA A 117 1.26 3.14 -11.52
C ALA A 117 -0.07 2.39 -11.75
N THR A 118 -0.17 1.16 -11.24
CA THR A 118 -1.38 0.33 -11.36
C THR A 118 -2.54 0.95 -10.58
N ILE A 119 -2.30 1.35 -9.32
CA ILE A 119 -3.30 2.03 -8.49
C ILE A 119 -3.72 3.37 -9.14
N GLY A 120 -2.76 4.16 -9.63
CA GLY A 120 -3.04 5.40 -10.34
C GLY A 120 -3.89 5.19 -11.59
N PHE A 121 -3.60 4.15 -12.37
CA PHE A 121 -4.41 3.76 -13.54
C PHE A 121 -5.82 3.32 -13.15
N MET A 122 -5.98 2.53 -12.08
CA MET A 122 -7.29 2.12 -11.57
C MET A 122 -8.11 3.33 -11.14
N ILE A 123 -7.50 4.28 -10.42
CA ILE A 123 -8.17 5.52 -9.99
C ILE A 123 -8.54 6.37 -11.22
N ALA A 124 -7.64 6.54 -12.19
CA ALA A 124 -7.93 7.30 -13.40
C ALA A 124 -9.09 6.68 -14.21
N THR A 125 -9.11 5.36 -14.33
CA THR A 125 -10.20 4.63 -14.99
C THR A 125 -11.51 4.79 -14.23
N LEU A 126 -11.50 4.61 -12.91
CA LEU A 126 -12.67 4.80 -12.06
C LEU A 126 -13.24 6.23 -12.17
N LEU A 127 -12.37 7.25 -12.13
CA LEU A 127 -12.79 8.64 -12.27
C LEU A 127 -13.38 8.92 -13.65
N TYR A 128 -12.80 8.31 -14.70
CA TYR A 128 -13.34 8.41 -16.05
C TYR A 128 -14.72 7.76 -16.16
N ASP A 129 -14.89 6.55 -15.61
CA ASP A 129 -16.16 5.81 -15.61
C ASP A 129 -17.24 6.56 -14.81
N ILE A 130 -16.89 7.20 -13.70
CA ILE A 130 -17.81 8.04 -12.91
C ILE A 130 -18.20 9.31 -13.68
N GLY A 131 -17.26 9.95 -14.39
CA GLY A 131 -17.48 11.24 -15.05
C GLY A 131 -18.17 11.13 -16.42
N TYR A 132 -17.91 10.06 -17.18
CA TYR A 132 -18.33 9.93 -18.57
C TYR A 132 -19.19 8.68 -18.85
N GLY A 133 -19.45 7.84 -17.84
CA GLY A 133 -20.17 6.56 -17.99
C GLY A 133 -19.40 5.52 -18.80
N ASN A 134 -20.07 4.43 -19.21
CA ASN A 134 -19.50 3.36 -20.06
C ASN A 134 -19.30 3.80 -21.53
N ALA A 135 -18.80 5.01 -21.77
CA ALA A 135 -18.39 5.43 -23.10
C ALA A 135 -17.19 4.57 -23.57
N GLN A 136 -17.15 4.24 -24.87
CA GLN A 136 -16.10 3.45 -25.53
C GLN A 136 -14.71 3.77 -24.93
N ARG A 137 -14.00 2.74 -24.44
CA ARG A 137 -12.65 2.92 -23.86
C ARG A 137 -11.76 3.67 -24.87
N PRO A 138 -11.19 4.82 -24.50
CA PRO A 138 -10.53 5.69 -25.47
C PRO A 138 -9.23 5.05 -26.01
N ALA A 139 -8.88 5.39 -27.27
CA ALA A 139 -7.83 4.70 -28.04
C ALA A 139 -6.45 4.66 -27.36
N TRP A 140 -6.11 5.68 -26.58
CA TRP A 140 -4.86 5.73 -25.81
C TRP A 140 -4.76 4.65 -24.70
N LEU A 141 -5.89 4.06 -24.30
CA LEU A 141 -6.00 2.98 -23.32
C LEU A 141 -5.92 1.61 -23.99
N THR A 142 -6.59 1.42 -25.14
CA THR A 142 -6.63 0.15 -25.88
C THR A 142 -5.38 -0.14 -26.69
N ASP A 143 -4.66 0.89 -27.13
CA ASP A 143 -3.42 0.74 -27.92
C ASP A 143 -2.16 0.57 -27.03
N SER A 144 -2.29 0.71 -25.71
CA SER A 144 -1.14 0.63 -24.80
C SER A 144 -0.62 -0.80 -24.68
N ARG A 145 0.71 -0.93 -24.74
CA ARG A 145 1.40 -2.22 -24.55
C ARG A 145 1.32 -2.72 -23.11
N SER A 146 1.14 -1.83 -22.14
CA SER A 146 0.97 -2.21 -20.73
C SER A 146 -0.45 -2.65 -20.39
N TYR A 147 -1.42 -2.38 -21.27
CA TYR A 147 -2.83 -2.67 -21.04
C TYR A 147 -3.15 -4.15 -20.78
N PRO A 148 -2.56 -5.15 -21.47
CA PRO A 148 -2.82 -6.56 -21.18
C PRO A 148 -2.38 -6.97 -19.77
N ALA A 149 -1.21 -6.50 -19.32
CA ALA A 149 -0.69 -6.81 -17.99
C ALA A 149 -1.58 -6.18 -16.89
N LEU A 150 -1.93 -4.89 -17.06
CA LEU A 150 -2.78 -4.16 -16.12
C LEU A 150 -4.20 -4.74 -16.06
N SER A 151 -4.78 -5.12 -17.19
CA SER A 151 -6.14 -5.68 -17.24
C SER A 151 -6.22 -7.08 -16.64
N ALA A 152 -5.19 -7.92 -16.84
CA ALA A 152 -5.09 -9.23 -16.19
C ALA A 152 -5.04 -9.12 -14.66
N THR A 153 -4.22 -8.20 -14.13
CA THR A 153 -4.14 -7.94 -12.69
C THR A 153 -5.46 -7.38 -12.15
N SER A 154 -6.10 -6.46 -12.87
CA SER A 154 -7.41 -5.90 -12.48
C SER A 154 -8.50 -6.98 -12.40
N GLN A 155 -8.55 -7.89 -13.35
CA GLN A 155 -9.53 -8.99 -13.35
C GLN A 155 -9.29 -9.94 -12.17
N ALA A 156 -8.03 -10.30 -11.89
CA ALA A 156 -7.67 -11.11 -10.74
C ALA A 156 -8.10 -10.46 -9.41
N MET A 157 -7.85 -9.15 -9.25
CA MET A 157 -8.29 -8.40 -8.07
C MET A 157 -9.82 -8.33 -7.96
N SER A 158 -10.54 -8.11 -9.06
CA SER A 158 -12.00 -8.05 -9.07
C SER A 158 -12.65 -9.37 -8.65
N LYS A 159 -12.04 -10.50 -9.04
CA LYS A 159 -12.48 -11.84 -8.64
C LYS A 159 -12.37 -12.03 -7.13
N VAL A 160 -11.23 -11.68 -6.55
CA VAL A 160 -11.02 -11.78 -5.09
C VAL A 160 -12.04 -10.92 -4.34
N ILE A 161 -12.33 -9.70 -4.82
CA ILE A 161 -13.34 -8.82 -4.20
C ILE A 161 -14.74 -9.42 -4.34
N ALA A 162 -15.09 -9.99 -5.49
CA ALA A 162 -16.38 -10.62 -5.72
C ALA A 162 -16.60 -11.84 -4.82
N ASP A 163 -15.58 -12.69 -4.67
CA ASP A 163 -15.61 -13.88 -3.82
C ASP A 163 -15.80 -13.48 -2.34
N ARG A 164 -15.04 -12.48 -1.86
CA ARG A 164 -15.20 -11.95 -0.49
C ARG A 164 -16.59 -11.37 -0.21
N ARG A 165 -17.20 -10.68 -1.18
CA ARG A 165 -18.57 -10.16 -1.07
C ARG A 165 -19.62 -11.28 -1.09
N ALA A 166 -19.35 -12.39 -1.77
CA ALA A 166 -20.22 -13.56 -1.77
C ALA A 166 -20.16 -14.28 -0.41
N GLU A 167 -18.96 -14.49 0.13
CA GLU A 167 -18.75 -15.08 1.47
C GLU A 167 -19.44 -14.26 2.57
N ALA A 168 -19.30 -12.94 2.55
CA ALA A 168 -19.95 -12.06 3.52
C ALA A 168 -21.48 -12.15 3.47
N ARG A 169 -22.08 -12.12 2.26
CA ARG A 169 -23.53 -12.26 2.10
C ARG A 169 -24.05 -13.64 2.53
N ALA A 170 -23.27 -14.70 2.32
CA ALA A 170 -23.62 -16.03 2.78
C ALA A 170 -23.60 -16.10 4.32
N ALA A 171 -22.57 -15.53 4.96
CA ALA A 171 -22.48 -15.46 6.41
C ALA A 171 -23.63 -14.66 7.04
N GLU A 172 -24.03 -13.54 6.42
CA GLU A 172 -25.20 -12.75 6.83
C GLU A 172 -26.51 -13.53 6.69
N ALA A 173 -26.68 -14.27 5.59
CA ALA A 173 -27.86 -15.10 5.36
C ALA A 173 -27.97 -16.26 6.36
N ASP A 174 -26.84 -16.89 6.72
CA ASP A 174 -26.82 -17.98 7.70
C ASP A 174 -27.05 -17.45 9.13
N ALA A 175 -26.51 -16.29 9.48
CA ALA A 175 -26.82 -15.61 10.74
C ALA A 175 -28.32 -15.27 10.84
N ALA A 176 -28.93 -14.80 9.75
CA ALA A 176 -30.36 -14.51 9.71
C ALA A 176 -31.22 -15.78 9.88
N ARG A 177 -30.82 -16.92 9.30
CA ARG A 177 -31.51 -18.21 9.47
C ARG A 177 -31.41 -18.75 10.90
N GLN A 178 -30.24 -18.64 11.54
CA GLN A 178 -30.05 -19.07 12.92
C GLN A 178 -30.91 -18.27 13.90
N ASN A 179 -31.04 -16.96 13.67
CA ASN A 179 -31.91 -16.10 14.47
C ASN A 179 -33.40 -16.40 14.27
N ALA A 180 -33.81 -16.89 13.09
CA ALA A 180 -35.20 -17.22 12.78
C ALA A 180 -35.62 -18.64 13.23
N GLY A 181 -34.69 -19.58 13.37
CA GLY A 181 -34.97 -20.96 13.80
C GLY A 181 -34.81 -21.21 15.31
N GLY A 182 -34.36 -20.20 16.07
CA GLY A 182 -34.21 -20.25 17.53
C GLY A 182 -35.38 -19.66 18.33
N GLN A 183 -36.48 -19.30 17.67
CA GLN A 183 -37.77 -18.93 18.28
C GLN A 183 -38.78 -20.06 18.06
#